data_AF-A0A6B3H623-F1
#
_entry.id   AF-A0A6B3H623-F1
#
_cell.length_a   1.000
_cell.length_b   1.000
_cell.length_c   1.000
_cell.angle_alpha   90.00
_cell.angle_beta   90.00
_cell.angle_gamma   90.00
#
_symmetry.space_group_name_H-M   'P 1'
#
loop_
_entity.id
_entity.type
_entity.pdbx_description
1 polymer ?
#
loop_
_entity_poly.entity_id
_entity_poly.type
_entity_poly.pdbx_seq_one_letter_code
_entity_poly.pdbx_strand_id
1 'polypeptide(L)' 'MLTTLQTAYSDTRAADLAWTLGREPLPALAVLDLQLGGAELQLRLLGASHQVLLQEDRGVCSETVACMPGSSTP' A
#
# COMPACT_ATOMS: atom_id res chain seq x y z
N MET A 1 3.72 -17.33 -5.22
CA MET A 1 3.61 -16.89 -6.63
C MET A 1 4.68 -15.84 -6.87
N LEU A 2 5.45 -15.95 -7.95
CA LEU A 2 6.43 -14.94 -8.35
C LEU A 2 5.86 -14.18 -9.55
N THR A 3 6.00 -12.85 -9.55
CA THR A 3 5.57 -11.99 -10.67
C THR A 3 6.71 -11.07 -11.07
N THR A 4 6.85 -10.82 -12.36
CA THR A 4 7.85 -9.88 -12.89
C THR A 4 7.23 -8.49 -12.97
N LEU A 5 7.88 -7.51 -12.36
CA LEU A 5 7.45 -6.11 -12.40
C LEU A 5 8.40 -5.30 -13.27
N GLN A 6 7.84 -4.56 -14.22
CA GLN A 6 8.58 -3.56 -15.00
C GLN A 6 8.37 -2.20 -14.37
N THR A 7 9.37 -1.70 -13.65
CA THR A 7 9.33 -0.38 -13.01
C THR A 7 10.72 0.24 -13.02
N ALA A 8 10.78 1.57 -12.97
CA ALA A 8 12.05 2.28 -12.87
C ALA A 8 12.68 2.05 -11.48
N TYR A 9 14.01 2.03 -11.41
CA TYR A 9 14.70 2.06 -10.14
C TYR A 9 14.46 3.40 -9.44
N SER A 10 14.15 3.36 -8.15
CA SER A 10 14.01 4.53 -7.29
C SER A 10 14.84 4.33 -6.03
N ASP A 11 15.76 5.26 -5.75
CA ASP A 11 16.54 5.26 -4.51
C ASP A 11 15.65 5.77 -3.38
N THR A 12 15.20 4.85 -2.53
CA THR A 12 14.28 5.11 -1.42
C THR A 12 14.93 4.66 -0.13
N ARG A 13 14.86 5.47 0.93
CA ARG A 13 15.43 5.13 2.22
C ARG A 13 14.32 4.80 3.21
N ALA A 14 14.63 3.94 4.17
CA ALA A 14 13.69 3.62 5.24
C ALA A 14 13.23 4.87 6.02
N ALA A 15 14.10 5.87 6.15
CA ALA A 15 13.79 7.15 6.81
C ALA A 15 12.79 8.02 6.04
N ASP A 16 12.55 7.74 4.75
CA ASP A 16 11.60 8.48 3.91
C ASP A 16 10.20 7.84 3.94
N LEU A 17 10.04 6.70 4.62
CA LEU A 17 8.74 6.06 4.79
C LEU A 17 7.89 6.87 5.78
N ALA A 18 6.64 7.11 5.39
CA ALA A 18 5.62 7.60 6.29
C ALA A 18 4.44 6.63 6.32
N TRP A 19 3.80 6.55 7.49
CA TRP A 19 2.59 5.78 7.72
C TRP A 19 1.37 6.72 7.82
N THR A 20 0.26 6.30 7.25
CA THR A 20 -0.99 7.08 7.27
C THR A 20 -2.20 6.19 7.04
N LEU A 21 -3.34 6.64 7.58
CA LEU A 21 -4.65 5.99 7.42
C LEU A 21 -5.61 6.85 6.60
N GLY A 22 -6.55 6.21 5.91
CA GLY A 22 -7.70 6.86 5.27
C GLY A 22 -7.40 7.48 3.90
N ARG A 23 -6.28 7.14 3.27
CA ARG A 23 -6.00 7.57 1.89
C ARG A 23 -6.89 6.83 0.91
N GLU A 24 -7.29 7.52 -0.16
CA GLU A 24 -7.86 6.87 -1.34
C GLU A 24 -6.88 5.87 -1.98
N PRO A 25 -7.37 4.90 -2.77
CA PRO A 25 -6.53 3.95 -3.48
C PRO A 25 -5.47 4.65 -4.33
N LEU A 26 -4.19 4.37 -4.06
CA LEU A 26 -3.06 4.90 -4.81
C LEU A 26 -2.75 4.01 -6.03
N PRO A 27 -2.16 4.54 -7.11
CA PRO A 27 -1.69 3.73 -8.23
C PRO A 27 -0.70 2.66 -7.77
N ALA A 28 -0.94 1.40 -8.13
CA ALA A 28 -0.15 0.26 -7.67
C ALA A 28 0.55 -0.44 -8.84
N LEU A 29 1.78 -0.89 -8.61
CA LEU A 29 2.54 -1.74 -9.54
C LEU A 29 1.96 -3.14 -9.65
N ALA A 30 1.37 -3.63 -8.57
CA ALA A 30 0.65 -4.89 -8.52
C ALA A 30 -0.43 -4.82 -7.44
N VAL A 31 -1.49 -5.58 -7.66
CA VAL A 31 -2.62 -5.71 -6.74
C VAL A 31 -2.85 -7.19 -6.48
N LEU A 32 -3.13 -7.55 -5.23
CA LEU A 32 -3.53 -8.87 -4.81
C LEU A 32 -4.81 -8.76 -3.96
N ASP A 33 -5.91 -9.22 -4.52
CA ASP A 33 -7.19 -9.33 -3.84
C ASP A 33 -7.27 -10.64 -3.05
N LEU A 34 -7.74 -10.57 -1.81
CA LEU A 34 -7.80 -11.69 -0.86
C LEU A 34 -9.09 -11.60 -0.04
N GLN A 35 -9.54 -12.76 0.45
CA GLN A 35 -10.54 -12.83 1.50
C GLN A 35 -9.89 -13.35 2.78
N LEU A 36 -10.03 -12.63 3.89
CA LEU A 36 -9.57 -13.08 5.21
C LEU A 36 -10.68 -12.90 6.24
N GLY A 37 -11.14 -14.01 6.83
CA GLY A 37 -12.08 -13.96 7.96
C GLY A 37 -13.40 -13.26 7.67
N GLY A 38 -13.85 -13.24 6.41
CA GLY A 38 -15.04 -12.51 5.96
C GLY A 38 -14.77 -11.09 5.45
N ALA A 39 -13.59 -10.53 5.71
CA ALA A 39 -13.18 -9.23 5.16
C ALA A 39 -12.58 -9.38 3.76
N GLU A 40 -12.91 -8.42 2.89
CA GLU A 40 -12.26 -8.21 1.60
C GLU A 40 -10.98 -7.40 1.82
N LEU A 41 -9.87 -7.90 1.32
CA LEU A 41 -8.56 -7.27 1.47
C LEU A 41 -7.93 -7.08 0.10
N GLN A 42 -7.38 -5.90 -0.14
CA GLN A 42 -6.59 -5.62 -1.32
C GLN A 42 -5.19 -5.13 -0.91
N LEU A 43 -4.19 -5.95 -1.21
CA LEU A 43 -2.78 -5.61 -1.02
C LEU A 43 -2.25 -4.95 -2.29
N ARG A 44 -1.74 -3.73 -2.16
CA ARG A 44 -1.30 -2.89 -3.27
C ARG A 44 0.19 -2.60 -3.11
N LEU A 45 1.00 -3.06 -4.07
CA LEU A 45 2.43 -2.75 -4.11
C LEU A 45 2.63 -1.39 -4.77
N LEU A 46 3.25 -0.43 -4.06
CA LEU A 46 3.44 0.94 -4.56
C LEU A 46 4.87 1.22 -5.06
N GLY A 47 5.77 0.23 -4.98
CA GLY A 47 7.20 0.40 -5.21
C GLY A 47 7.98 -0.15 -4.02
N ALA A 48 8.67 0.72 -3.29
CA ALA A 48 9.46 0.34 -2.11
C ALA A 48 8.61 -0.03 -0.87
N SER A 49 7.28 0.06 -0.96
CA SER A 49 6.35 -0.29 0.13
C SER A 49 4.93 -0.51 -0.42
N HIS A 50 3.87 -0.24 0.35
CA HIS A 50 2.53 -0.79 0.09
C HIS A 50 1.36 0.06 0.60
N GLN A 51 0.17 -0.27 0.12
CA GLN A 51 -1.11 0.14 0.68
C GLN A 51 -1.99 -1.10 0.89
N VAL A 52 -2.69 -1.14 2.01
CA VAL A 52 -3.66 -2.18 2.33
C VAL A 52 -5.04 -1.54 2.40
N LEU A 53 -5.96 -2.03 1.57
CA LEU A 53 -7.37 -1.67 1.67
C LEU A 53 -8.12 -2.85 2.28
N LEU A 54 -8.86 -2.59 3.34
CA LEU A 54 -9.70 -3.56 4.02
C LEU A 54 -11.14 -3.07 3.98
N GLN A 55 -12.05 -3.96 3.64
CA GLN A 55 -13.48 -3.74 3.73
C GLN A 55 -14.14 -4.91 4.48
N GLU A 56 -14.91 -4.58 5.49
CA GLU A 56 -15.74 -5.51 6.25
C GLU A 56 -17.07 -4.85 6.64
N ASP A 57 -18.01 -5.61 7.22
CA ASP A 57 -19.34 -5.11 7.60
C ASP A 57 -19.30 -3.86 8.49
N ARG A 58 -18.25 -3.71 9.30
CA ARG A 58 -18.07 -2.59 10.24
C ARG A 58 -17.50 -1.34 9.60
N GLY A 59 -16.99 -1.42 8.38
CA GLY A 59 -16.47 -0.27 7.63
C GLY A 59 -15.26 -0.59 6.77
N VAL A 60 -14.58 0.49 6.38
CA VAL A 60 -13.39 0.44 5.52
C VAL A 60 -12.18 0.96 6.27
N CYS A 61 -11.02 0.38 5.98
CA CYS A 61 -9.72 0.87 6.44
C CYS A 61 -8.77 0.93 5.24
N SER A 62 -8.01 2.03 5.15
CA SER A 62 -6.95 2.18 4.16
C SER A 62 -5.67 2.53 4.91
N GLU A 63 -4.72 1.61 4.96
CA GLU A 63 -3.39 1.85 5.49
C GLU A 63 -2.43 2.08 4.34
N THR A 64 -1.58 3.10 4.45
CA THR A 64 -0.49 3.33 3.51
C THR A 64 0.81 3.50 4.27
N VAL A 65 1.81 2.70 3.91
CA VAL A 65 3.22 2.93 4.27
C VAL A 65 3.96 3.12 2.97
N ALA A 66 4.47 4.32 2.69
CA ALA A 66 5.23 4.57 1.47
C ALA A 66 6.13 5.80 1.59
N CYS A 67 7.11 5.90 0.70
CA CYS A 67 7.85 7.15 0.50
C CYS A 67 6.93 8.14 -0.22
N MET A 68 6.25 9.00 0.54
CA MET A 68 5.32 9.98 -0.02
C MET A 68 6.00 11.35 -0.13
N PRO A 69 5.91 12.03 -1.28
CA PRO A 69 6.43 13.39 -1.43
C PRO A 69 5.82 14.31 -0.36
N GLY A 70 6.68 14.97 0.42
CA GLY A 70 6.25 15.93 1.44
C GLY A 70 5.81 15.36 2.79
N SER A 71 5.92 14.04 3.02
CA SER A 71 5.73 13.46 4.36
C SER A 71 7.09 13.15 5.00
N SER A 72 7.57 14.04 5.85
CA SER A 72 8.78 13.86 6.66
C SER A 72 8.45 14.13 8.12
N THR A 73 7.43 13.45 8.62
CA THR A 73 7.17 13.37 10.07
C THR A 73 7.24 11.92 10.51
N PRO A 74 8.08 11.60 11.52
CA PRO A 74 8.15 10.27 12.10
C PRO A 74 6.86 9.88 12.81
#